data_AF-A0A931HAE9-F1
#
_entry.id   AF-A0A931HAE9-F1
#
_cell.length_a   1.000
_cell.length_b   1.000
_cell.length_c   1.000
_cell.angle_alpha   90.00
_cell.angle_beta   90.00
_cell.angle_gamma   90.00
#
_symmetry.space_group_name_H-M   'P 1'
#
loop_
_entity.id
_entity.type
_entity.pdbx_description
1 polymer ?
#
loop_
_entity_poly.entity_id
_entity_poly.type
_entity_poly.pdbx_seq_one_letter_code
_entity_poly.pdbx_strand_id
1 'polypeptide(L)'
;MCIDSWRSFVFPNHIRTFRKERDGGSLLELSERLSGVTYIRLSKIERGEVFARAAELRAIGEALAVAPEDLLIDIDDPHFDIADWAEPNLGSDRVSHESDRFAVLVAAALRNRRNADPELTIAALENDYGIAPVILSRIENAFKPFERWNEDIRSGLYKLFAVRSNAVFIRKIEDLYGSGDLDETLPLIANPKLRIDKTRTRVNALRAELAQASPVAATQAHATIESAPALPEPAIAPTNDNSARASVEPGEERMVPVFGFPLPEGQIARLPTDTEVPAPRMAGPASYGLRVGYPTLGPGLPGRATLIVDPDRFPSAGSIAVVSEAEGILRLLSITHDRQGRMIGFSLHPDYEIAIDELDPGQVGTVIAAIYE
;
A
#
# COMPACT_ATOMS: atom_id res chain seq x y z
N MET A 1 -20.33 3.24 21.18
CA MET A 1 -19.93 2.40 20.03
C MET A 1 -18.81 1.47 20.48
N CYS A 2 -18.83 0.19 20.06
CA CYS A 2 -17.73 -0.74 20.33
C CYS A 2 -16.64 -0.54 19.26
N ILE A 3 -15.44 -0.13 19.67
CA ILE A 3 -14.28 0.00 18.78
C ILE A 3 -13.68 -1.38 18.57
N ASP A 4 -13.44 -1.77 17.32
CA ASP A 4 -12.73 -3.01 17.01
C ASP A 4 -11.24 -2.90 17.42
N SER A 5 -10.92 -3.42 18.60
CA SER A 5 -9.53 -3.55 19.07
C SER A 5 -8.70 -4.55 18.27
N TRP A 6 -9.34 -5.37 17.42
CA TRP A 6 -8.69 -6.39 16.60
C TRP A 6 -8.54 -5.97 15.13
N ARG A 7 -8.75 -4.69 14.82
CA ARG A 7 -8.77 -4.15 13.44
C ARG A 7 -7.48 -4.39 12.64
N SER A 8 -6.34 -4.51 13.30
CA SER A 8 -5.05 -4.83 12.67
C SER A 8 -4.93 -6.28 12.24
N PHE A 9 -5.75 -7.19 12.80
CA PHE A 9 -5.75 -8.61 12.50
C PHE A 9 -6.77 -8.93 11.40
N VAL A 10 -6.30 -8.85 10.17
CA VAL A 10 -7.12 -9.05 8.97
C VAL A 10 -7.09 -10.48 8.45
N PHE A 11 -6.07 -11.26 8.82
CA PHE A 11 -5.84 -12.61 8.32
C PHE A 11 -5.50 -13.63 9.43
N PRO A 12 -6.49 -14.05 10.24
CA PRO A 12 -6.31 -15.19 11.15
C PRO A 12 -5.87 -16.45 10.40
N ASN A 13 -4.86 -17.14 10.94
CA ASN A 13 -4.25 -18.31 10.29
C ASN A 13 -3.64 -19.27 11.32
N HIS A 14 -3.30 -20.48 10.86
CA HIS A 14 -2.70 -21.56 11.66
C HIS A 14 -1.17 -21.68 11.51
N ILE A 15 -0.50 -20.74 10.82
CA ILE A 15 0.93 -20.85 10.49
C ILE A 15 1.78 -20.98 11.77
N ARG A 16 1.52 -20.14 12.77
CA ARG A 16 2.24 -20.18 14.06
C ARG A 16 2.03 -21.51 14.79
N THR A 17 0.81 -22.03 14.76
CA THR A 17 0.43 -23.30 15.40
C THR A 17 1.21 -24.45 14.77
N PHE A 18 1.11 -24.61 13.45
CA PHE A 18 1.82 -25.67 12.74
C PHE A 18 3.33 -25.54 12.84
N ARG A 19 3.88 -24.32 12.78
CA ARG A 19 5.33 -24.10 12.95
C ARG A 19 5.81 -24.58 14.33
N LYS A 20 5.06 -24.32 15.40
CA LYS A 20 5.42 -24.77 16.75
C LYS A 20 5.25 -26.28 16.93
N GLU A 21 4.20 -26.86 16.37
CA GLU A 21 3.92 -28.31 16.52
C GLU A 21 4.85 -29.19 15.70
N ARG A 22 5.31 -28.71 14.53
CA ARG A 22 6.14 -29.47 13.60
C ARG A 22 7.64 -29.24 13.76
N ASP A 23 8.06 -28.68 14.90
CA ASP A 23 9.45 -28.26 15.17
C ASP A 23 10.03 -27.41 14.02
N GLY A 24 9.19 -26.56 13.43
CA GLY A 24 9.51 -25.75 12.25
C GLY A 24 10.48 -24.60 12.53
N GLY A 25 11.18 -24.65 13.66
CA GLY A 25 12.13 -23.65 14.09
C GLY A 25 11.53 -22.28 14.42
N SER A 26 12.43 -21.36 14.63
CA SER A 26 12.17 -19.92 14.62
C SER A 26 11.53 -19.50 13.29
N LEU A 27 10.84 -18.35 13.33
CA LEU A 27 10.28 -17.76 12.12
C LEU A 27 11.35 -17.43 11.07
N LEU A 28 12.58 -17.13 11.53
CA LEU A 28 13.72 -16.87 10.66
C LEU A 28 14.11 -18.13 9.86
N GLU A 29 14.24 -19.26 10.54
CA GLU A 29 14.55 -20.55 9.90
C GLU A 29 13.44 -21.00 8.95
N LEU A 30 12.17 -20.65 9.21
CA LEU A 30 11.11 -20.84 8.22
C LEU A 30 11.29 -19.93 7.00
N SER A 31 11.59 -18.64 7.20
CA SER A 31 11.78 -17.72 6.07
C SER A 31 12.97 -18.08 5.17
N GLU A 32 14.05 -18.64 5.73
CA GLU A 32 15.21 -19.09 4.96
C GLU A 32 14.91 -20.28 4.05
N ARG A 33 13.86 -21.05 4.35
CA ARG A 33 13.39 -22.17 3.52
C ARG A 33 12.42 -21.75 2.42
N LEU A 34 11.92 -20.51 2.44
CA LEU A 34 10.91 -20.02 1.50
C LEU A 34 11.55 -19.13 0.43
N SER A 35 11.64 -19.61 -0.81
CA SER A 35 12.01 -18.76 -1.94
C SER A 35 10.86 -17.78 -2.24
N GLY A 36 11.11 -16.48 -2.10
CA GLY A 36 10.14 -15.43 -2.44
C GLY A 36 9.25 -14.91 -1.30
N VAL A 37 9.41 -15.38 -0.06
CA VAL A 37 8.74 -14.80 1.11
C VAL A 37 9.76 -14.27 2.11
N THR A 38 9.92 -12.94 2.17
CA THR A 38 10.86 -12.31 3.11
C THR A 38 10.44 -12.55 4.56
N TYR A 39 11.41 -12.59 5.48
CA TYR A 39 11.16 -12.69 6.92
C TYR A 39 10.12 -11.66 7.42
N ILE A 40 10.23 -10.41 6.97
CA ILE A 40 9.32 -9.33 7.37
C ILE A 40 7.90 -9.62 6.88
N ARG A 41 7.75 -10.05 5.62
CA ARG A 41 6.44 -10.41 5.07
C ARG A 41 5.87 -11.63 5.78
N LEU A 42 6.66 -12.69 5.97
CA LEU A 42 6.27 -13.88 6.71
C LEU A 42 5.83 -13.55 8.14
N SER A 43 6.53 -12.66 8.84
CA SER A 43 6.17 -12.18 10.18
C SER A 43 4.84 -11.45 10.23
N LYS A 44 4.54 -10.64 9.21
CA LYS A 44 3.23 -9.97 9.10
C LYS A 44 2.12 -10.96 8.74
N ILE A 45 2.40 -11.95 7.90
CA ILE A 45 1.47 -13.01 7.55
C ILE A 45 1.15 -13.87 8.79
N GLU A 46 2.16 -14.38 9.49
CA GLU A 46 1.97 -15.21 10.71
C GLU A 46 1.15 -14.45 11.75
N ARG A 47 1.46 -13.17 12.00
CA ARG A 47 0.71 -12.32 12.93
C ARG A 47 -0.67 -11.89 12.41
N GLY A 48 -1.05 -12.25 11.18
CA GLY A 48 -2.33 -11.93 10.56
C GLY A 48 -2.56 -10.46 10.25
N GLU A 49 -1.49 -9.67 10.15
CA GLU A 49 -1.56 -8.24 9.81
C GLU A 49 -1.75 -7.99 8.31
N VAL A 50 -1.43 -9.00 7.49
CA VAL A 50 -1.58 -8.96 6.03
C VAL A 50 -2.10 -10.30 5.52
N PHE A 51 -2.87 -10.27 4.43
CA PHE A 51 -3.25 -11.48 3.72
C PHE A 51 -2.04 -12.10 3.01
N ALA A 52 -1.91 -13.41 3.13
CA ALA A 52 -1.04 -14.21 2.28
C ALA A 52 -1.64 -14.34 0.87
N ARG A 53 -0.78 -14.56 -0.12
CA ARG A 53 -1.16 -15.01 -1.47
C ARG A 53 -1.26 -16.54 -1.49
N ALA A 54 -2.01 -17.12 -2.40
CA ALA A 54 -2.10 -18.58 -2.51
C ALA A 54 -0.74 -19.23 -2.74
N ALA A 55 0.13 -18.64 -3.58
CA ALA A 55 1.50 -19.12 -3.77
C ALA A 55 2.33 -19.12 -2.47
N GLU A 56 2.17 -18.08 -1.63
CA GLU A 56 2.85 -18.00 -0.33
C GLU A 56 2.33 -19.07 0.62
N LEU A 57 1.01 -19.32 0.65
CA LEU A 57 0.40 -20.40 1.44
C LEU A 57 0.85 -21.78 0.98
N ARG A 58 1.00 -22.00 -0.33
CA ARG A 58 1.54 -23.26 -0.87
C ARG A 58 2.98 -23.50 -0.40
N ALA A 59 3.84 -22.49 -0.55
CA ALA A 59 5.23 -22.57 -0.11
C ALA A 59 5.35 -22.79 1.41
N ILE A 60 4.54 -22.07 2.21
CA ILE A 60 4.51 -22.23 3.67
C ILE A 60 3.99 -23.62 4.04
N GLY A 61 2.94 -24.11 3.38
CA GLY A 61 2.37 -25.44 3.60
C GLY A 61 3.38 -26.54 3.30
N GLU A 62 4.08 -26.44 2.17
CA GLU A 62 5.16 -27.34 1.79
C GLU A 62 6.29 -27.35 2.85
N ALA A 63 6.77 -26.18 3.27
CA ALA A 63 7.84 -26.05 4.25
C ALA A 63 7.46 -26.56 5.66
N LEU A 64 6.16 -26.58 5.98
CA LEU A 64 5.61 -27.07 7.24
C LEU A 64 5.03 -28.49 7.14
N ALA A 65 5.06 -29.11 5.95
CA ALA A 65 4.46 -30.40 5.65
C ALA A 65 2.96 -30.50 6.04
N VAL A 66 2.18 -29.49 5.66
CA VAL A 66 0.73 -29.40 5.85
C VAL A 66 0.03 -28.95 4.58
N ALA A 67 -1.25 -29.28 4.42
CA ALA A 67 -2.00 -28.79 3.26
C ALA A 67 -2.13 -27.26 3.35
N PRO A 68 -1.96 -26.51 2.25
CA PRO A 68 -2.08 -25.05 2.26
C PRO A 68 -3.42 -24.54 2.78
N GLU A 69 -4.48 -25.32 2.60
CA GLU A 69 -5.83 -25.05 3.10
C GLU A 69 -5.91 -25.15 4.62
N ASP A 70 -5.13 -26.06 5.24
CA ASP A 70 -5.09 -26.22 6.70
C ASP A 70 -4.49 -24.99 7.38
N LEU A 71 -3.70 -24.17 6.65
CA LEU A 71 -3.17 -22.92 7.19
C LEU A 71 -4.25 -21.85 7.39
N LEU A 72 -5.42 -21.99 6.76
CA LEU A 72 -6.52 -21.03 6.83
C LEU A 72 -7.43 -21.34 8.01
N ILE A 73 -7.76 -20.32 8.80
CA ILE A 73 -8.78 -20.42 9.85
C ILE A 73 -10.17 -20.22 9.25
N ASP A 74 -11.13 -21.03 9.71
CA ASP A 74 -12.54 -20.75 9.46
C ASP A 74 -13.09 -19.74 10.47
N ILE A 75 -13.20 -18.48 10.05
CA ILE A 75 -13.66 -17.41 10.94
C ILE A 75 -15.16 -17.47 11.25
N ASP A 76 -15.90 -18.30 10.50
CA ASP A 76 -17.34 -18.54 10.70
C ASP A 76 -17.60 -19.75 11.62
N ASP A 77 -16.54 -20.46 12.06
CA ASP A 77 -16.67 -21.50 13.09
C ASP A 77 -17.20 -20.87 14.39
N PRO A 78 -18.31 -21.36 14.96
CA PRO A 78 -18.84 -20.86 16.23
C PRO A 78 -17.85 -20.91 17.40
N HIS A 79 -16.79 -21.72 17.31
CA HIS A 79 -15.75 -21.85 18.33
C HIS A 79 -14.54 -20.93 18.07
N PHE A 80 -14.50 -20.22 16.94
CA PHE A 80 -13.43 -19.27 16.67
C PHE A 80 -13.69 -17.94 17.39
N ASP A 81 -12.78 -17.61 18.32
CA ASP A 81 -12.69 -16.28 18.91
C ASP A 81 -11.39 -15.59 18.47
N ILE A 82 -11.53 -14.38 17.91
CA ILE A 82 -10.35 -13.62 17.46
C ILE A 82 -9.49 -13.12 18.61
N ALA A 83 -10.08 -12.80 19.77
CA ALA A 83 -9.34 -12.35 20.93
C ALA A 83 -8.40 -13.47 21.41
N ASP A 84 -8.92 -14.69 21.51
CA ASP A 84 -8.15 -15.87 21.89
C ASP A 84 -7.04 -16.18 20.86
N TRP A 85 -7.35 -16.05 19.57
CA TRP A 85 -6.35 -16.24 18.51
C TRP A 85 -5.26 -15.13 18.50
N ALA A 86 -5.64 -13.88 18.76
CA ALA A 86 -4.74 -12.73 18.69
C ALA A 86 -3.88 -12.57 19.95
N GLU A 87 -4.32 -13.03 21.11
CA GLU A 87 -3.58 -12.95 22.37
C GLU A 87 -2.11 -13.40 22.27
N PRO A 88 -1.77 -14.58 21.71
CA PRO A 88 -0.38 -15.02 21.57
C PRO A 88 0.44 -14.20 20.55
N ASN A 89 -0.20 -13.35 19.74
CA ASN A 89 0.42 -12.50 18.71
C ASN A 89 0.68 -11.07 19.19
N LEU A 90 -0.02 -10.61 20.24
CA LEU A 90 0.12 -9.24 20.79
C LEU A 90 1.41 -9.00 21.58
N GLY A 91 2.08 -10.06 22.06
CA GLY A 91 3.32 -9.95 22.85
C GLY A 91 3.16 -9.14 24.15
N SER A 92 4.29 -8.64 24.69
CA SER A 92 4.33 -7.78 25.88
C SER A 92 3.91 -6.34 25.63
N ASP A 93 3.61 -5.99 24.37
CA ASP A 93 3.42 -4.63 23.91
C ASP A 93 1.94 -4.22 23.92
N ARG A 94 1.21 -4.66 24.97
CA ARG A 94 -0.22 -4.41 25.14
C ARG A 94 -0.47 -2.90 25.22
N VAL A 95 -1.10 -2.38 24.17
CA VAL A 95 -1.61 -1.02 24.14
C VAL A 95 -2.81 -0.94 25.08
N SER A 96 -2.91 0.13 25.88
CA SER A 96 -4.10 0.37 26.69
C SER A 96 -5.32 0.58 25.80
N HIS A 97 -6.50 0.09 26.22
CA HIS A 97 -7.74 0.33 25.48
C HIS A 97 -8.01 1.83 25.24
N GLU A 98 -7.57 2.69 26.16
CA GLU A 98 -7.69 4.15 26.04
C GLU A 98 -6.82 4.71 24.91
N SER A 99 -5.53 4.34 24.85
CA SER A 99 -4.63 4.78 23.77
C SER A 99 -5.05 4.22 22.40
N ASP A 100 -5.56 2.99 22.38
CA ASP A 100 -6.10 2.38 21.15
C ASP A 100 -7.35 3.12 20.65
N ARG A 101 -8.29 3.40 21.57
CA ARG A 101 -9.47 4.22 21.28
C ARG A 101 -9.08 5.59 20.76
N PHE A 102 -8.12 6.25 21.41
CA PHE A 102 -7.72 7.59 21.01
C PHE A 102 -7.10 7.59 19.60
N ALA A 103 -6.31 6.58 19.24
CA ALA A 103 -5.78 6.45 17.87
C ALA A 103 -6.91 6.34 16.82
N VAL A 104 -8.00 5.62 17.12
CA VAL A 104 -9.17 5.53 16.25
C VAL A 104 -9.89 6.88 16.12
N LEU A 105 -10.02 7.64 17.21
CA LEU A 105 -10.61 8.98 17.17
C LEU A 105 -9.76 9.94 16.33
N VAL A 106 -8.44 9.91 16.46
CA VAL A 106 -7.51 10.70 15.64
C VAL A 106 -7.66 10.34 14.16
N ALA A 107 -7.72 9.04 13.84
CA ALA A 107 -7.92 8.57 12.47
C ALA A 107 -9.26 9.06 11.88
N ALA A 108 -10.34 9.01 12.67
CA ALA A 108 -11.65 9.48 12.25
C ALA A 108 -11.68 10.99 12.04
N ALA A 109 -11.10 11.75 12.97
CA ALA A 109 -11.00 13.20 12.86
C ALA A 109 -10.18 13.64 11.65
N LEU A 110 -9.08 12.94 11.35
CA LEU A 110 -8.26 13.22 10.19
C LEU A 110 -9.01 12.98 8.87
N ARG A 111 -9.69 11.83 8.75
CA ARG A 111 -10.53 11.53 7.58
C ARG A 111 -11.68 12.51 7.44
N ASN A 112 -12.37 12.86 8.53
CA ASN A 112 -13.45 13.84 8.52
C ASN A 112 -12.94 15.22 8.08
N ARG A 113 -11.81 15.69 8.62
CA ARG A 113 -11.20 16.97 8.26
C ARG A 113 -10.80 17.03 6.78
N ARG A 114 -10.27 15.93 6.23
CA ARG A 114 -9.93 15.81 4.80
C ARG A 114 -11.16 15.73 3.89
N ASN A 115 -12.20 15.01 4.32
CA ASN A 115 -13.44 14.93 3.54
C ASN A 115 -14.19 16.27 3.50
N ALA A 116 -14.07 17.08 4.56
CA ALA A 116 -14.67 18.40 4.64
C ALA A 116 -13.89 19.47 3.83
N ASP A 117 -12.66 19.18 3.40
CA ASP A 117 -11.77 20.15 2.80
C ASP A 117 -10.99 19.55 1.62
N PRO A 118 -11.48 19.76 0.39
CA PRO A 118 -10.86 19.24 -0.82
C PRO A 118 -9.43 19.72 -1.06
N GLU A 119 -8.99 20.83 -0.43
CA GLU A 119 -7.63 21.35 -0.57
C GLU A 119 -6.61 20.54 0.26
N LEU A 120 -7.06 19.80 1.28
CA LEU A 120 -6.24 18.87 2.06
C LEU A 120 -5.94 17.57 1.32
N THR A 121 -5.34 17.72 0.15
CA THR A 121 -4.79 16.63 -0.65
C THR A 121 -3.64 15.94 0.09
N ILE A 122 -3.30 14.72 -0.34
CA ILE A 122 -2.13 14.00 0.19
C ILE A 122 -0.86 14.84 0.04
N ALA A 123 -0.69 15.52 -1.09
CA ALA A 123 0.45 16.39 -1.35
C ALA A 123 0.48 17.62 -0.43
N ALA A 124 -0.68 18.23 -0.13
CA ALA A 124 -0.77 19.33 0.83
C ALA A 124 -0.40 18.86 2.25
N LEU A 125 -0.86 17.67 2.65
CA LEU A 125 -0.51 17.08 3.94
C LEU A 125 0.99 16.78 4.09
N GLU A 126 1.64 16.36 3.01
CA GLU A 126 3.08 16.16 2.98
C GLU A 126 3.85 17.49 3.03
N ASN A 127 3.51 18.44 2.15
CA ASN A 127 4.25 19.69 2.01
C ASN A 127 4.03 20.66 3.18
N ASP A 128 2.78 20.83 3.61
CA ASP A 128 2.42 21.88 4.58
C ASP A 128 2.48 21.37 6.01
N TYR A 129 2.37 20.05 6.21
CA TYR A 129 2.29 19.43 7.54
C TYR A 129 3.34 18.35 7.80
N GLY A 130 4.18 18.01 6.81
CA GLY A 130 5.24 17.00 6.97
C GLY A 130 4.71 15.57 7.13
N ILE A 131 3.45 15.33 6.76
CA ILE A 131 2.82 14.00 6.90
C ILE A 131 2.89 13.28 5.57
N ALA A 132 3.97 12.49 5.39
CA ALA A 132 4.16 11.69 4.19
C ALA A 132 2.99 10.71 3.93
N PRO A 133 2.69 10.36 2.65
CA PRO A 133 1.52 9.54 2.28
C PRO A 133 1.40 8.22 3.04
N VAL A 134 2.53 7.54 3.27
CA VAL A 134 2.58 6.27 4.02
C VAL A 134 2.23 6.47 5.49
N ILE A 135 2.69 7.57 6.08
CA ILE A 135 2.39 7.92 7.47
C ILE A 135 0.93 8.33 7.61
N LEU A 136 0.43 9.15 6.69
CA LEU A 136 -0.98 9.52 6.57
C LEU A 136 -1.87 8.28 6.54
N SER A 137 -1.58 7.33 5.65
CA SER A 137 -2.32 6.06 5.55
C SER A 137 -2.31 5.28 6.88
N ARG A 138 -1.17 5.21 7.56
CA ARG A 138 -1.07 4.51 8.85
C ARG A 138 -1.84 5.22 9.97
N ILE A 139 -1.85 6.55 9.99
CA ILE A 139 -2.65 7.33 10.95
C ILE A 139 -4.14 7.11 10.68
N GLU A 140 -4.57 7.22 9.43
CA GLU A 140 -5.97 7.04 9.03
C GLU A 140 -6.51 5.62 9.22
N ASN A 141 -5.64 4.63 9.41
CA ASN A 141 -6.02 3.27 9.77
C ASN A 141 -5.80 2.96 11.26
N ALA A 142 -5.46 3.98 12.07
CA ALA A 142 -5.16 3.83 13.49
C ALA A 142 -4.17 2.68 13.76
N PHE A 143 -3.12 2.59 12.92
CA PHE A 143 -2.19 1.45 12.89
C PHE A 143 -1.41 1.28 14.20
N LYS A 144 -1.13 2.37 14.91
CA LYS A 144 -0.46 2.37 16.21
C LYS A 144 -0.98 3.51 17.09
N PRO A 145 -0.78 3.42 18.42
CA PRO A 145 -1.16 4.46 19.36
C PRO A 145 -0.59 5.83 19.00
N PHE A 146 -1.33 6.87 19.36
CA PHE A 146 -0.95 8.25 19.05
C PHE A 146 0.42 8.62 19.61
N GLU A 147 0.72 8.14 20.82
CA GLU A 147 1.93 8.42 21.59
C GLU A 147 3.18 7.79 20.97
N ARG A 148 3.01 6.78 20.09
CA ARG A 148 4.11 6.12 19.39
C ARG A 148 4.52 6.82 18.10
N TRP A 149 3.82 7.87 17.68
CA TRP A 149 4.29 8.73 16.60
C TRP A 149 5.42 9.64 17.07
N ASN A 150 6.38 9.93 16.20
CA ASN A 150 7.46 10.84 16.53
C ASN A 150 6.94 12.28 16.68
N GLU A 151 7.77 13.17 17.24
CA GLU A 151 7.35 14.53 17.53
C GLU A 151 6.99 15.34 16.29
N ASP A 152 7.67 15.10 15.17
CA ASP A 152 7.42 15.80 13.91
C ASP A 152 6.00 15.51 13.38
N ILE A 153 5.60 14.24 13.38
CA ILE A 153 4.26 13.83 12.95
C ILE A 153 3.19 14.37 13.90
N ARG A 154 3.43 14.32 15.22
CA ARG A 154 2.50 14.91 16.19
C ARG A 154 2.37 16.42 16.02
N SER A 155 3.47 17.11 15.77
CA SER A 155 3.49 18.55 15.48
C SER A 155 2.75 18.90 14.19
N GLY A 156 2.92 18.08 13.14
CA GLY A 156 2.16 18.20 11.89
C GLY A 156 0.65 18.08 12.12
N LEU A 157 0.22 17.12 12.93
CA LEU A 157 -1.19 16.97 13.32
C LEU A 157 -1.67 18.16 14.17
N TYR A 158 -0.87 18.68 15.10
CA TYR A 158 -1.26 19.87 15.86
C TYR A 158 -1.49 21.08 14.94
N LYS A 159 -0.59 21.29 13.98
CA LYS A 159 -0.73 22.34 12.97
C LYS A 159 -1.99 22.13 12.12
N LEU A 160 -2.26 20.91 11.67
CA LEU A 160 -3.44 20.57 10.85
C LEU A 160 -4.76 20.86 11.56
N PHE A 161 -4.81 20.62 12.86
CA PHE A 161 -5.98 20.89 13.69
C PHE A 161 -5.96 22.28 14.34
N ALA A 162 -5.01 23.14 13.95
CA ALA A 162 -4.84 24.50 14.47
C ALA A 162 -4.73 24.57 16.01
N VAL A 163 -4.07 23.59 16.62
CA VAL A 163 -3.84 23.51 18.08
C VAL A 163 -2.36 23.68 18.41
N ARG A 164 -2.08 24.11 19.65
CA ARG A 164 -0.72 24.49 20.09
C ARG A 164 -0.02 23.47 20.99
N SER A 165 -0.73 22.45 21.48
CA SER A 165 -0.16 21.47 22.39
C SER A 165 -0.95 20.15 22.36
N ASN A 166 -0.31 19.09 22.85
CA ASN A 166 -0.91 17.77 23.02
C ASN A 166 -2.22 17.80 23.83
N ALA A 167 -2.24 18.52 24.96
CA ALA A 167 -3.44 18.59 25.82
C ALA A 167 -4.63 19.24 25.10
N VAL A 168 -4.37 20.28 24.31
CA VAL A 168 -5.41 20.93 23.50
C VAL A 168 -5.84 20.05 22.33
N PHE A 169 -4.90 19.30 21.73
CA PHE A 169 -5.21 18.33 20.68
C PHE A 169 -6.14 17.23 21.19
N ILE A 170 -5.80 16.59 22.31
CA ILE A 170 -6.64 15.54 22.93
C ILE A 170 -8.05 16.06 23.15
N ARG A 171 -8.18 17.20 23.84
CA ARG A 171 -9.50 17.81 24.09
C ARG A 171 -10.26 18.12 22.79
N LYS A 172 -9.60 18.65 21.77
CA LYS A 172 -10.24 18.96 20.47
C LYS A 172 -10.82 17.71 19.80
N ILE A 173 -10.08 16.60 19.84
CA ILE A 173 -10.53 15.31 19.28
C ILE A 173 -11.70 14.73 20.10
N GLU A 174 -11.64 14.84 21.42
CA GLU A 174 -12.73 14.44 22.31
C GLU A 174 -13.99 15.29 22.11
N ASP A 175 -13.85 16.61 21.92
CA ASP A 175 -14.95 17.51 21.63
C ASP A 175 -15.64 17.14 20.30
N LEU A 176 -14.86 16.84 19.24
CA LEU A 176 -15.40 16.36 17.95
C LEU A 176 -16.13 15.02 18.07
N TYR A 177 -15.66 14.15 18.96
CA TYR A 177 -16.35 12.90 19.24
C TYR A 177 -17.65 13.15 20.03
N GLY A 178 -17.61 14.03 21.04
CA GLY A 178 -18.75 14.38 21.88
C GLY A 178 -19.86 15.13 21.13
N SER A 179 -19.52 15.87 20.08
CA SER A 179 -20.48 16.56 19.20
C SER A 179 -21.12 15.64 18.14
N GLY A 180 -20.59 14.43 17.94
CA GLY A 180 -21.05 13.49 16.91
C GLY A 180 -20.45 13.73 15.52
N ASP A 181 -19.51 14.68 15.36
CA ASP A 181 -18.90 15.02 14.06
C ASP A 181 -18.12 13.84 13.44
N LEU A 182 -17.78 12.83 14.23
CA LEU A 182 -17.02 11.65 13.80
C LEU A 182 -17.90 10.43 13.49
N ASP A 183 -19.21 10.50 13.71
CA ASP A 183 -20.12 9.34 13.71
C ASP A 183 -20.21 8.65 12.34
N GLU A 184 -20.09 9.39 11.24
CA GLU A 184 -20.08 8.81 9.89
C GLU A 184 -18.78 8.07 9.56
N THR A 185 -17.66 8.51 10.15
CA THR A 185 -16.32 8.03 9.78
C THR A 185 -15.85 6.89 10.68
N LEU A 186 -16.23 6.89 11.96
CA LEU A 186 -15.81 5.87 12.93
C LEU A 186 -16.16 4.43 12.49
N PRO A 187 -17.36 4.15 11.95
CA PRO A 187 -17.69 2.81 11.45
C PRO A 187 -16.82 2.36 10.28
N LEU A 188 -16.16 3.26 9.56
CA LEU A 188 -15.29 2.90 8.43
C LEU A 188 -13.88 2.49 8.86
N ILE A 189 -13.51 2.74 10.12
CA ILE A 189 -12.15 2.51 10.64
C ILE A 189 -12.11 1.31 11.58
N ALA A 190 -13.09 1.21 12.48
CA ALA A 190 -13.04 0.25 13.58
C ALA A 190 -14.36 -0.54 13.75
N ASN A 191 -14.97 -0.94 12.64
CA ASN A 191 -16.18 -1.77 12.65
C ASN A 191 -15.84 -3.26 12.50
N PRO A 192 -16.11 -4.09 13.52
CA PRO A 192 -15.84 -5.52 13.48
C PRO A 192 -16.54 -6.23 12.32
N LYS A 193 -17.77 -5.84 11.98
CA LYS A 193 -18.53 -6.45 10.89
C LYS A 193 -17.84 -6.24 9.54
N LEU A 194 -17.38 -5.03 9.25
CA LEU A 194 -16.67 -4.73 8.00
C LEU A 194 -15.35 -5.53 7.89
N ARG A 195 -14.62 -5.66 9.00
CA ARG A 195 -13.41 -6.49 9.04
C ARG A 195 -13.74 -7.96 8.78
N ILE A 196 -14.69 -8.52 9.53
CA ILE A 196 -15.12 -9.93 9.40
C ILE A 196 -15.59 -10.21 7.98
N ASP A 197 -16.45 -9.37 7.40
CA ASP A 197 -16.96 -9.54 6.04
C ASP A 197 -15.81 -9.50 5.02
N LYS A 198 -14.86 -8.56 5.16
CA LYS A 198 -13.66 -8.50 4.30
C LYS A 198 -12.77 -9.73 4.44
N THR A 199 -12.53 -10.20 5.66
CA THR A 199 -11.76 -11.43 5.91
C THR A 199 -12.46 -12.64 5.31
N ARG A 200 -13.78 -12.78 5.52
CA ARG A 200 -14.60 -13.87 4.93
C ARG A 200 -14.45 -13.91 3.42
N THR A 201 -14.66 -12.77 2.74
CA THR A 201 -14.54 -12.68 1.28
C THR A 201 -13.14 -13.08 0.81
N ARG A 202 -12.08 -12.60 1.48
CA ARG A 202 -10.69 -12.89 1.08
C ARG A 202 -10.27 -14.33 1.36
N VAL A 203 -10.64 -14.89 2.51
CA VAL A 203 -10.35 -16.29 2.86
C VAL A 203 -11.08 -17.25 1.93
N ASN A 204 -12.35 -16.99 1.60
CA ASN A 204 -13.09 -17.82 0.65
C ASN A 204 -12.50 -17.77 -0.76
N ALA A 205 -12.05 -16.59 -1.22
CA ALA A 205 -11.33 -16.46 -2.48
C ALA A 205 -10.02 -17.26 -2.47
N LEU A 206 -9.25 -17.19 -1.38
CA LEU A 206 -8.01 -17.98 -1.21
C LEU A 206 -8.27 -19.48 -1.19
N ARG A 207 -9.32 -19.96 -0.49
CA ARG A 207 -9.72 -21.38 -0.51
C ARG A 207 -10.03 -21.86 -1.92
N ALA A 208 -10.77 -21.07 -2.69
CA ALA A 208 -11.09 -21.40 -4.08
C ALA A 208 -9.83 -21.47 -4.95
N GLU A 209 -8.89 -20.53 -4.79
CA GLU A 209 -7.63 -20.50 -5.52
C GLU A 209 -6.70 -21.68 -5.17
N LEU A 210 -6.69 -22.10 -3.90
CA LEU A 210 -5.92 -23.26 -3.44
C LEU A 210 -6.49 -24.58 -3.97
N ALA A 211 -7.81 -24.76 -3.91
CA ALA A 211 -8.50 -25.96 -4.37
C ALA A 211 -8.35 -26.23 -5.89
N GLN A 212 -8.10 -25.19 -6.69
CA GLN A 212 -7.90 -25.32 -8.14
C GLN A 212 -6.53 -25.90 -8.52
N ALA A 213 -5.62 -26.18 -7.57
CA ALA A 213 -4.26 -26.61 -7.87
C ALA A 213 -3.78 -27.84 -7.07
N SER A 214 -3.98 -29.06 -7.59
CA SER A 214 -3.11 -30.26 -7.38
C SER A 214 -3.53 -31.48 -8.27
N PRO A 215 -2.61 -32.36 -8.74
CA PRO A 215 -1.35 -32.08 -9.44
C PRO A 215 -1.17 -32.90 -10.77
N VAL A 216 -0.10 -32.58 -11.50
CA VAL A 216 0.52 -33.19 -12.70
C VAL A 216 0.32 -32.43 -14.03
N ALA A 217 1.39 -31.68 -14.37
CA ALA A 217 1.88 -31.30 -15.70
C ALA A 217 0.89 -30.73 -16.74
N ALA A 218 0.96 -29.41 -16.98
CA ALA A 218 1.43 -28.85 -18.25
C ALA A 218 1.09 -27.35 -18.33
N THR A 219 2.13 -26.54 -18.53
CA THR A 219 2.25 -25.57 -19.61
C THR A 219 0.95 -25.18 -20.33
N GLN A 220 0.64 -23.88 -20.32
CA GLN A 220 -0.33 -23.19 -21.17
C GLN A 220 -1.79 -23.63 -21.05
N ALA A 221 -2.54 -22.87 -20.26
CA ALA A 221 -3.95 -22.62 -20.54
C ALA A 221 -4.29 -21.17 -20.16
N HIS A 222 -4.05 -20.25 -21.10
CA HIS A 222 -4.84 -19.03 -21.20
C HIS A 222 -6.29 -19.46 -21.44
N ALA A 223 -7.11 -19.41 -20.38
CA ALA A 223 -8.57 -19.46 -20.52
C ALA A 223 -9.09 -18.02 -20.49
N THR A 224 -9.33 -17.52 -21.69
CA THR A 224 -10.42 -16.64 -22.12
C THR A 224 -11.38 -16.25 -20.99
N ILE A 225 -11.37 -14.99 -20.58
CA ILE A 225 -12.52 -14.40 -19.88
C ILE A 225 -13.49 -13.94 -20.98
N GLU A 226 -14.49 -14.79 -21.24
CA GLU A 226 -15.72 -14.39 -21.92
C GLU A 226 -16.41 -13.29 -21.11
N SER A 227 -16.61 -12.16 -21.78
CA SER A 227 -17.38 -11.03 -21.30
C SER A 227 -18.83 -11.44 -21.02
N ALA A 228 -19.28 -11.25 -19.78
CA ALA A 228 -20.69 -11.24 -19.41
C ALA A 228 -21.20 -9.78 -19.32
N PRO A 229 -22.50 -9.53 -19.59
CA PRO A 229 -22.96 -8.32 -20.27
C PRO A 229 -23.17 -7.12 -19.34
N ALA A 230 -22.88 -5.94 -19.88
CA ALA A 230 -23.11 -4.64 -19.26
C ALA A 230 -24.61 -4.37 -19.03
N LEU A 231 -24.95 -3.95 -17.81
CA LEU A 231 -26.22 -3.27 -17.51
C LEU A 231 -26.11 -1.80 -17.97
N PRO A 232 -27.20 -1.19 -18.47
CA PRO A 232 -27.14 0.09 -19.17
C PRO A 232 -26.91 1.28 -18.23
N GLU A 233 -25.90 2.10 -18.56
CA GLU A 233 -25.73 3.45 -18.00
C GLU A 233 -26.84 4.39 -18.49
N PRO A 234 -27.38 5.28 -17.63
CA PRO A 234 -28.32 6.31 -18.05
C PRO A 234 -27.57 7.45 -18.78
N ALA A 235 -28.07 7.78 -19.97
CA ALA A 235 -27.63 8.92 -20.77
C ALA A 235 -27.88 10.26 -20.05
N ILE A 236 -26.85 11.09 -19.94
CA ILE A 236 -26.99 12.53 -19.65
C ILE A 236 -26.59 13.29 -20.91
N ALA A 237 -27.57 13.96 -21.51
CA ALA A 237 -27.42 14.84 -22.66
C ALA A 237 -26.70 16.16 -22.27
N PRO A 238 -26.07 16.86 -23.23
CA PRO A 238 -25.23 18.01 -22.93
C PRO A 238 -26.08 19.26 -22.71
N THR A 239 -25.75 20.03 -21.68
CA THR A 239 -26.17 21.43 -21.58
C THR A 239 -24.93 22.28 -21.38
N ASN A 240 -24.54 22.95 -22.47
CA ASN A 240 -23.76 24.18 -22.40
C ASN A 240 -24.62 25.21 -21.65
N ASP A 241 -24.11 25.75 -20.54
CA ASP A 241 -24.15 27.20 -20.42
C ASP A 241 -23.00 27.74 -19.58
N ASN A 242 -22.47 28.84 -20.10
CA ASN A 242 -21.24 29.50 -19.73
C ASN A 242 -21.58 30.63 -18.76
N SER A 243 -20.98 30.71 -17.58
CA SER A 243 -20.54 32.00 -17.02
C SER A 243 -19.77 31.89 -15.71
N ALA A 244 -18.59 32.52 -15.76
CA ALA A 244 -17.91 33.24 -14.68
C ALA A 244 -17.35 32.41 -13.51
N ARG A 245 -16.20 31.78 -13.76
CA ARG A 245 -15.12 31.69 -12.75
C ARG A 245 -13.90 32.43 -13.27
N ALA A 246 -13.38 33.26 -12.38
CA ALA A 246 -12.24 34.13 -12.60
C ALA A 246 -11.05 33.33 -13.15
N SER A 247 -10.53 33.83 -14.27
CA SER A 247 -9.29 33.40 -14.90
C SER A 247 -8.12 33.61 -13.93
N VAL A 248 -7.69 32.51 -13.30
CA VAL A 248 -6.27 32.32 -12.97
C VAL A 248 -5.63 31.91 -14.28
N GLU A 249 -4.66 32.67 -14.75
CA GLU A 249 -3.96 32.34 -16.00
C GLU A 249 -3.40 30.91 -15.91
N PRO A 250 -3.72 30.03 -16.88
CA PRO A 250 -3.12 28.71 -16.94
C PRO A 250 -1.66 28.91 -17.33
N GLY A 251 -0.76 28.87 -16.35
CA GLY A 251 0.66 28.68 -16.65
C GLY A 251 0.77 27.44 -17.53
N GLU A 252 1.29 27.60 -18.75
CA GLU A 252 1.37 26.58 -19.78
C GLU A 252 1.86 25.25 -19.18
N GLU A 253 1.05 24.20 -19.29
CA GLU A 253 1.46 22.87 -18.88
C GLU A 253 2.59 22.42 -19.81
N ARG A 254 3.81 22.35 -19.27
CA ARG A 254 4.98 21.93 -20.02
C ARG A 254 4.80 20.47 -20.43
N MET A 255 4.62 20.25 -21.71
CA MET A 255 4.60 18.91 -22.30
C MET A 255 6.01 18.33 -22.32
N VAL A 256 6.14 17.06 -21.94
CA VAL A 256 7.41 16.33 -22.01
C VAL A 256 7.28 15.11 -22.93
N PRO A 257 8.33 14.79 -23.70
CA PRO A 257 8.32 13.61 -24.56
C PRO A 257 8.27 12.33 -23.73
N VAL A 258 7.50 11.36 -24.23
CA VAL A 258 7.42 10.02 -23.63
C VAL A 258 8.40 9.08 -24.33
N PHE A 259 9.18 8.36 -23.55
CA PHE A 259 10.06 7.29 -23.98
C PHE A 259 9.56 5.95 -23.43
N GLY A 260 10.02 4.85 -23.99
CA GLY A 260 9.85 3.52 -23.39
C GLY A 260 9.37 2.49 -24.39
N PHE A 261 10.18 1.46 -24.56
CA PHE A 261 9.82 0.23 -25.25
C PHE A 261 10.15 -0.96 -24.35
N PRO A 262 9.20 -1.86 -24.08
CA PRO A 262 9.43 -2.99 -23.18
C PRO A 262 10.51 -3.94 -23.72
N LEU A 263 11.47 -4.31 -22.87
CA LEU A 263 12.48 -5.33 -23.13
C LEU A 263 12.25 -6.56 -22.21
N PRO A 264 12.90 -7.70 -22.48
CA PRO A 264 12.90 -8.84 -21.56
C PRO A 264 13.40 -8.48 -20.15
N GLU A 265 13.14 -9.35 -19.18
CA GLU A 265 13.60 -9.20 -17.79
C GLU A 265 13.22 -7.87 -17.12
N GLY A 266 12.07 -7.30 -17.49
CA GLY A 266 11.56 -6.06 -16.89
C GLY A 266 12.38 -4.80 -17.21
N GLN A 267 13.22 -4.87 -18.24
CA GLN A 267 13.96 -3.72 -18.75
C GLN A 267 13.07 -2.86 -19.68
N ILE A 268 13.44 -1.59 -19.83
CA ILE A 268 12.76 -0.64 -20.69
C ILE A 268 13.82 0.07 -21.54
N ALA A 269 13.74 -0.07 -22.87
CA ALA A 269 14.57 0.71 -23.76
C ALA A 269 14.08 2.17 -23.79
N ARG A 270 14.98 3.14 -23.62
CA ARG A 270 14.69 4.57 -23.71
C ARG A 270 14.57 5.03 -25.16
N LEU A 271 13.62 4.45 -25.89
CA LEU A 271 13.30 4.83 -27.26
C LEU A 271 12.17 5.87 -27.27
N PRO A 272 12.23 6.91 -28.10
CA PRO A 272 11.18 7.91 -28.19
C PRO A 272 9.88 7.27 -28.68
N THR A 273 8.77 7.82 -28.21
CA THR A 273 7.43 7.53 -28.71
C THR A 273 6.87 8.78 -29.39
N ASP A 274 5.80 8.65 -30.18
CA ASP A 274 5.11 9.78 -30.80
C ASP A 274 4.12 10.48 -29.84
N THR A 275 4.36 10.38 -28.53
CA THR A 275 3.45 10.87 -27.49
C THR A 275 4.17 11.86 -26.58
N GLU A 276 3.45 12.92 -26.24
CA GLU A 276 3.85 13.89 -25.23
C GLU A 276 2.78 13.94 -24.14
N VAL A 277 3.21 14.31 -22.94
CA VAL A 277 2.39 14.18 -21.74
C VAL A 277 2.65 15.38 -20.83
N PRO A 278 1.65 15.93 -20.12
CA PRO A 278 1.84 17.10 -19.29
C PRO A 278 2.71 16.76 -18.07
N ALA A 279 3.79 17.51 -17.88
CA ALA A 279 4.62 17.38 -16.69
C ALA A 279 4.06 18.27 -15.55
N PRO A 280 4.00 17.77 -14.30
CA PRO A 280 3.65 18.58 -13.14
C PRO A 280 4.56 19.81 -13.03
N ARG A 281 4.05 20.92 -12.48
CA ARG A 281 4.84 22.16 -12.30
C ARG A 281 6.14 21.98 -11.52
N MET A 282 6.21 20.95 -10.66
CA MET A 282 7.40 20.63 -9.89
C MET A 282 8.48 19.87 -10.69
N ALA A 283 8.17 19.37 -11.88
CA ALA A 283 9.10 18.59 -12.70
C ALA A 283 10.30 19.44 -13.16
N GLY A 284 11.52 18.95 -12.90
CA GLY A 284 12.76 19.57 -13.34
C GLY A 284 12.90 19.70 -14.86
N PRO A 285 13.76 20.59 -15.37
CA PRO A 285 13.88 20.86 -16.80
C PRO A 285 14.22 19.61 -17.62
N ALA A 286 14.96 18.64 -17.05
CA ALA A 286 15.33 17.40 -17.71
C ALA A 286 14.28 16.26 -17.57
N SER A 287 13.12 16.53 -16.95
CA SER A 287 12.08 15.50 -16.77
C SER A 287 11.51 14.99 -18.10
N TYR A 288 11.12 13.73 -18.12
CA TYR A 288 10.56 13.05 -19.28
C TYR A 288 9.47 12.05 -18.89
N GLY A 289 8.62 11.71 -19.85
CA GLY A 289 7.66 10.62 -19.68
C GLY A 289 8.32 9.26 -19.93
N LEU A 290 7.99 8.25 -19.13
CA LEU A 290 8.44 6.88 -19.31
C LEU A 290 7.24 5.93 -19.31
N ARG A 291 7.01 5.26 -20.43
CA ARG A 291 6.01 4.20 -20.53
C ARG A 291 6.54 2.93 -19.88
N VAL A 292 5.77 2.40 -18.92
CA VAL A 292 6.17 1.28 -18.06
C VAL A 292 6.31 -0.02 -18.86
N GLY A 293 5.41 -0.29 -19.80
CA GLY A 293 5.41 -1.47 -20.66
C GLY A 293 4.97 -2.76 -19.95
N TYR A 294 5.56 -3.07 -18.79
CA TYR A 294 5.25 -4.25 -17.97
C TYR A 294 5.06 -3.89 -16.49
N PRO A 295 4.13 -4.52 -15.76
CA PRO A 295 3.90 -4.26 -14.34
C PRO A 295 5.00 -4.87 -13.45
N THR A 296 6.24 -4.40 -13.59
CA THR A 296 7.43 -4.94 -12.90
C THR A 296 7.40 -4.74 -11.38
N LEU A 297 6.64 -3.76 -10.89
CA LEU A 297 6.44 -3.46 -9.47
C LEU A 297 5.13 -4.04 -8.89
N GLY A 298 4.45 -4.91 -9.64
CA GLY A 298 3.19 -5.52 -9.24
C GLY A 298 1.94 -4.71 -9.64
N PRO A 299 0.75 -5.07 -9.12
CA PRO A 299 -0.52 -4.61 -9.66
C PRO A 299 -0.85 -3.13 -9.37
N GLY A 300 -0.09 -2.47 -8.48
CA GLY A 300 -0.26 -1.06 -8.16
C GLY A 300 0.21 -0.10 -9.26
N LEU A 301 0.99 -0.60 -10.22
CA LEU A 301 1.45 0.16 -11.37
C LEU A 301 1.24 -0.63 -12.68
N PRO A 302 0.15 -0.36 -13.41
CA PRO A 302 -0.14 -1.06 -14.67
C PRO A 302 0.94 -0.79 -15.73
N GLY A 303 1.21 -1.78 -16.58
CA GLY A 303 2.15 -1.62 -17.70
C GLY A 303 1.78 -0.51 -18.69
N ARG A 304 0.50 -0.13 -18.76
CA ARG A 304 0.01 0.99 -19.58
C ARG A 304 0.25 2.37 -18.97
N ALA A 305 0.71 2.47 -17.73
CA ALA A 305 0.95 3.76 -17.09
C ALA A 305 2.13 4.48 -17.76
N THR A 306 2.04 5.81 -17.78
CA THR A 306 3.15 6.70 -18.15
C THR A 306 3.63 7.41 -16.90
N LEU A 307 4.89 7.20 -16.54
CA LEU A 307 5.53 7.84 -15.40
C LEU A 307 6.18 9.14 -15.81
N ILE A 308 6.17 10.14 -14.93
CA ILE A 308 7.01 11.33 -15.08
C ILE A 308 8.27 11.10 -14.24
N VAL A 309 9.41 11.00 -14.93
CA VAL A 309 10.72 10.76 -14.33
C VAL A 309 11.48 12.09 -14.28
N ASP A 310 11.99 12.45 -13.11
CA ASP A 310 12.84 13.61 -12.92
C ASP A 310 14.28 13.14 -12.60
N PRO A 311 15.22 13.22 -13.56
CA PRO A 311 16.60 12.80 -13.35
C PRO A 311 17.39 13.77 -12.46
N ASP A 312 16.90 15.00 -12.26
CA ASP A 312 17.57 15.99 -11.41
C ASP A 312 17.26 15.78 -9.92
N ARG A 313 16.44 14.76 -9.59
CA ARG A 313 16.02 14.43 -8.23
C ARG A 313 16.38 13.00 -7.86
N PHE A 314 17.08 12.87 -6.75
CA PHE A 314 17.40 11.57 -6.17
C PHE A 314 16.18 10.98 -5.43
N PRO A 315 15.92 9.67 -5.56
CA PRO A 315 14.76 9.05 -4.92
C PRO A 315 14.90 8.92 -3.40
N SER A 316 13.78 8.69 -2.73
CA SER A 316 13.70 8.47 -1.28
C SER A 316 13.05 7.12 -0.99
N ALA A 317 13.30 6.55 0.19
CA ALA A 317 12.65 5.30 0.56
C ALA A 317 11.12 5.43 0.61
N GLY A 318 10.44 4.48 -0.03
CA GLY A 318 9.01 4.51 -0.29
C GLY A 318 8.62 5.10 -1.64
N SER A 319 9.57 5.70 -2.39
CA SER A 319 9.35 6.20 -3.74
C SER A 319 9.58 5.11 -4.80
N ILE A 320 9.35 5.47 -6.06
CA ILE A 320 9.76 4.69 -7.22
C ILE A 320 10.92 5.43 -7.89
N ALA A 321 11.89 4.69 -8.42
CA ALA A 321 13.01 5.21 -9.17
C ALA A 321 13.15 4.51 -10.51
N VAL A 322 13.75 5.21 -11.45
CA VAL A 322 14.23 4.66 -12.72
C VAL A 322 15.74 4.65 -12.67
N VAL A 323 16.34 3.49 -12.88
CA VAL A 323 17.79 3.29 -12.90
C VAL A 323 18.24 2.98 -14.32
N SER A 324 19.32 3.61 -14.76
CA SER A 324 20.00 3.28 -16.02
C SER A 324 20.97 2.11 -15.78
N GLU A 325 20.66 0.93 -16.33
CA GLU A 325 21.54 -0.25 -16.21
C GLU A 325 22.66 -0.24 -17.26
N ALA A 326 22.36 0.29 -18.44
CA ALA A 326 23.30 0.50 -19.53
C ALA A 326 22.83 1.69 -20.38
N GLU A 327 23.61 2.09 -21.39
CA GLU A 327 23.22 3.16 -22.30
C GLU A 327 21.88 2.83 -22.98
N GLY A 328 20.87 3.66 -22.71
CA GLY A 328 19.53 3.49 -23.28
C GLY A 328 18.69 2.36 -22.66
N ILE A 329 19.18 1.68 -21.62
CA ILE A 329 18.43 0.61 -20.92
C ILE A 329 18.10 1.07 -19.51
N LEU A 330 16.81 1.12 -19.22
CA LEU A 330 16.23 1.59 -17.97
C LEU A 330 15.56 0.44 -17.22
N ARG A 331 15.50 0.55 -15.90
CA ARG A 331 14.75 -0.34 -15.02
C ARG A 331 13.97 0.45 -14.00
N LEU A 332 12.74 0.01 -13.74
CA LEU A 332 11.87 0.60 -12.73
C LEU A 332 11.99 -0.16 -11.41
N LEU A 333 12.24 0.54 -10.31
CA LEU A 333 12.48 -0.03 -8.99
C LEU A 333 11.68 0.69 -7.91
N SER A 334 11.12 -0.05 -6.96
CA SER A 334 10.62 0.51 -5.70
C SER A 334 11.78 0.69 -4.74
N ILE A 335 11.86 1.85 -4.09
CA ILE A 335 12.97 2.19 -3.20
C ILE A 335 12.60 1.90 -1.75
N THR A 336 13.51 1.28 -1.01
CA THR A 336 13.40 1.06 0.44
C THR A 336 14.78 1.14 1.08
N HIS A 337 14.86 0.98 2.40
CA HIS A 337 16.11 0.73 3.09
C HIS A 337 16.25 -0.76 3.44
N ASP A 338 17.48 -1.26 3.39
CA ASP A 338 17.86 -2.53 3.99
C ASP A 338 17.93 -2.42 5.53
N ARG A 339 18.33 -3.51 6.20
CA ARG A 339 18.40 -3.56 7.68
C ARG A 339 19.53 -2.71 8.25
N GLN A 340 20.50 -2.33 7.43
CA GLN A 340 21.66 -1.52 7.76
C GLN A 340 21.42 -0.04 7.44
N GLY A 341 20.24 0.30 6.91
CA GLY A 341 19.87 1.67 6.53
C GLY A 341 20.36 2.07 5.16
N ARG A 342 20.92 1.16 4.35
CA ARG A 342 21.33 1.43 2.98
C ARG A 342 20.14 1.45 2.06
N MET A 343 20.11 2.36 1.11
CA MET A 343 19.05 2.47 0.12
C MET A 343 19.18 1.35 -0.90
N ILE A 344 18.10 0.60 -1.08
CA ILE A 344 18.00 -0.47 -2.07
C ILE A 344 16.78 -0.22 -2.96
N GLY A 345 16.88 -0.66 -4.20
CA GLY A 345 15.81 -0.63 -5.18
C GLY A 345 15.47 -2.05 -5.58
N PHE A 346 14.18 -2.38 -5.65
CA PHE A 346 13.73 -3.73 -6.02
C PHE A 346 12.57 -3.73 -7.01
N SER A 347 12.47 -4.77 -7.83
CA SER A 347 11.30 -5.10 -8.64
C SER A 347 10.77 -6.49 -8.31
N LEU A 348 9.48 -6.74 -8.59
CA LEU A 348 8.82 -8.02 -8.31
C LEU A 348 8.82 -8.96 -9.52
N HIS A 349 8.82 -8.40 -10.73
CA HIS A 349 8.70 -9.16 -11.99
C HIS A 349 9.66 -8.60 -13.06
N PRO A 350 10.84 -9.22 -13.27
CA PRO A 350 11.45 -10.28 -12.47
C PRO A 350 11.83 -9.79 -11.06
N ASP A 351 12.08 -10.73 -10.16
CA ASP A 351 12.67 -10.43 -8.85
C ASP A 351 14.09 -9.92 -9.07
N TYR A 352 14.35 -8.70 -8.62
CA TYR A 352 15.61 -8.02 -8.83
C TYR A 352 15.81 -7.02 -7.70
N GLU A 353 17.01 -6.94 -7.16
CA GLU A 353 17.39 -6.02 -6.10
C GLU A 353 18.78 -5.43 -6.40
N ILE A 354 18.96 -4.14 -6.14
CA ILE A 354 20.23 -3.44 -6.30
C ILE A 354 20.41 -2.42 -5.18
N ALA A 355 21.66 -2.23 -4.75
CA ALA A 355 22.02 -1.16 -3.83
C ALA A 355 22.04 0.17 -4.58
N ILE A 356 21.10 1.07 -4.25
CA ILE A 356 20.99 2.38 -4.89
C ILE A 356 22.13 3.30 -4.46
N ASP A 357 22.59 3.16 -3.21
CA ASP A 357 23.71 3.94 -2.67
C ASP A 357 25.05 3.68 -3.38
N GLU A 358 25.15 2.58 -4.13
CA GLU A 358 26.36 2.18 -4.86
C GLU A 358 26.35 2.66 -6.32
N LEU A 359 25.23 3.23 -6.80
CA LEU A 359 25.08 3.74 -8.16
C LEU A 359 25.56 5.19 -8.27
N ASP A 360 26.02 5.58 -9.47
CA ASP A 360 26.24 6.99 -9.77
C ASP A 360 24.88 7.72 -9.71
N PRO A 361 24.75 8.83 -8.94
CA PRO A 361 23.53 9.61 -8.90
C PRO A 361 22.99 10.03 -10.27
N GLY A 362 23.86 10.23 -11.27
CA GLY A 362 23.44 10.52 -12.65
C GLY A 362 22.72 9.37 -13.35
N GLN A 363 22.78 8.14 -12.81
CA GLN A 363 22.10 6.96 -13.33
C GLN A 363 20.72 6.74 -12.70
N VAL A 364 20.32 7.55 -11.72
CA VAL A 364 19.10 7.35 -10.93
C VAL A 364 18.19 8.56 -11.02
N GLY A 365 16.99 8.37 -11.57
CA GLY A 365 15.95 9.39 -11.59
C GLY A 365 14.77 8.98 -10.71
N THR A 366 14.15 9.95 -10.03
CA THR A 366 12.94 9.68 -9.24
C THR A 366 11.67 9.76 -10.10
N VAL A 367 10.67 8.95 -9.77
CA VAL A 367 9.33 9.07 -10.37
C VAL A 367 8.52 10.04 -9.53
N ILE A 368 8.13 11.17 -10.12
CA ILE A 368 7.41 12.26 -9.42
C ILE A 368 5.89 12.24 -9.67
N ALA A 369 5.43 11.55 -10.72
CA ALA A 369 4.03 11.37 -11.02
C ALA A 369 3.79 10.11 -11.86
N ALA A 370 2.56 9.61 -11.85
CA ALA A 370 2.09 8.54 -12.72
C ALA A 370 0.76 8.96 -13.35
N ILE A 371 0.67 8.81 -14.67
CA ILE A 371 -0.53 9.05 -15.46
C ILE A 371 -1.10 7.68 -15.83
N TYR A 372 -2.35 7.47 -15.46
CA TYR A 372 -3.10 6.25 -15.73
C TYR A 372 -4.14 6.58 -16.81
N GLU A 373 -3.97 6.00 -17.99
CA GLU A 373 -4.96 6.03 -19.08
C GLU A 373 -6.04 4.94 -18.91
#